data_AF-A0A9E5V264-F1
#
_entry.id   AF-A0A9E5V264-F1
#
_cell.length_a   1.000
_cell.length_b   1.000
_cell.length_c   1.000
_cell.angle_alpha   90.00
_cell.angle_beta   90.00
_cell.angle_gamma   90.00
#
_symmetry.space_group_name_H-M   'P 1'
#
loop_
_entity.id
_entity.type
_entity.pdbx_description
1 polymer ?
#
loop_
_entity_poly.entity_id
_entity_poly.type
_entity_poly.pdbx_seq_one_letter_code
_entity_poly.pdbx_strand_id
1 'polypeptide(L)'
;MAQAAKEMPGRPREFDCEATLAKAVDVFWEYGFSRITYALLEQATGLHRQSIVYAFGDKKALFQAVLRHYAKTRVQAAIDQLKAPGSPLTNIRLIFDSWFRDVQRRSTTGCLFVNTSGEFGRAEPAFAQVIEQSTQQLIEAFEQAIQAGQCQGEIVSLH
;
A
#
# COMPACT_ATOMS: atom_id res chain seq x y z
N MET A 1 -19.48 -13.77 1.91
CA MET A 1 -20.78 -13.32 1.38
C MET A 1 -20.54 -12.08 0.55
N ALA A 2 -20.31 -12.25 -0.75
CA ALA A 2 -20.10 -11.16 -1.70
C ALA A 2 -21.48 -10.55 -2.02
N GLN A 3 -21.62 -9.23 -1.87
CA GLN A 3 -22.88 -8.56 -2.18
C GLN A 3 -22.95 -8.32 -3.69
N ALA A 4 -23.98 -8.88 -4.32
CA ALA A 4 -24.22 -8.79 -5.75
C ALA A 4 -24.54 -7.36 -6.19
N ALA A 5 -23.90 -6.91 -7.27
CA ALA A 5 -24.18 -5.65 -7.94
C ALA A 5 -25.61 -5.65 -8.50
N LYS A 6 -26.34 -4.55 -8.27
CA LYS A 6 -27.71 -4.34 -8.74
C LYS A 6 -27.69 -3.88 -10.20
N GLU A 7 -28.28 -4.67 -11.10
CA GLU A 7 -28.35 -4.36 -12.54
C GLU A 7 -29.47 -3.36 -12.90
N MET A 8 -29.16 -2.38 -13.75
CA MET A 8 -30.11 -1.55 -14.51
C MET A 8 -29.44 -0.98 -15.79
N PRO A 9 -30.22 -0.56 -16.81
CA PRO A 9 -29.81 -0.54 -18.21
C PRO A 9 -28.99 0.70 -18.56
N GLY A 10 -27.94 0.48 -19.34
CA GLY A 10 -26.87 1.44 -19.62
C GLY A 10 -25.58 0.82 -19.12
N ARG A 11 -25.03 -0.10 -19.92
CA ARG A 11 -23.86 -0.93 -19.59
C ARG A 11 -22.84 -0.07 -18.83
N PRO A 12 -22.73 -0.19 -17.48
CA PRO A 12 -21.72 0.57 -16.77
C PRO A 12 -20.40 0.11 -17.38
N ARG A 13 -19.55 1.04 -17.83
CA ARG A 13 -18.19 0.69 -18.19
C ARG A 13 -17.61 0.00 -16.96
N GLU A 14 -17.45 -1.32 -17.02
CA GLU A 14 -16.67 -2.06 -16.04
C GLU A 14 -15.28 -1.42 -16.08
N PHE A 15 -15.01 -0.57 -15.11
CA PHE A 15 -13.69 0.02 -14.95
C PHE A 15 -12.88 -0.92 -14.06
N ASP A 16 -11.59 -1.01 -14.35
CA ASP A 16 -10.69 -1.83 -13.55
C ASP A 16 -10.46 -1.16 -12.19
N CYS A 17 -11.05 -1.74 -11.15
CA CYS A 17 -10.92 -1.28 -9.77
C CYS A 17 -9.45 -1.28 -9.30
N GLU A 18 -8.67 -2.30 -9.64
CA GLU A 18 -7.27 -2.40 -9.20
C GLU A 18 -6.41 -1.36 -9.93
N ALA A 19 -6.61 -1.17 -11.23
CA ALA A 19 -5.92 -0.11 -11.97
C ALA A 19 -6.30 1.30 -11.47
N THR A 20 -7.56 1.48 -11.07
CA THR A 20 -8.03 2.73 -10.47
C THR A 20 -7.37 2.99 -9.12
N LEU A 21 -7.27 1.97 -8.27
CA LEU A 21 -6.59 2.06 -6.98
C LEU A 21 -5.10 2.33 -7.15
N ALA A 22 -4.43 1.70 -8.12
CA ALA A 22 -3.03 1.97 -8.41
C ALA A 22 -2.76 3.44 -8.77
N LYS A 23 -3.61 4.02 -9.63
CA LYS A 23 -3.54 5.46 -9.95
C LYS A 23 -3.86 6.35 -8.74
N ALA A 24 -4.85 5.96 -7.95
CA ALA A 24 -5.22 6.70 -6.75
C ALA A 24 -4.11 6.65 -5.68
N VAL A 25 -3.37 5.55 -5.56
CA VAL A 25 -2.18 5.46 -4.68
C VAL A 25 -1.21 6.59 -4.98
N ASP A 26 -0.86 6.81 -6.25
CA ASP A 26 0.12 7.85 -6.59
C ASP A 26 -0.37 9.25 -6.16
N VAL A 27 -1.66 9.56 -6.36
CA VAL A 27 -2.24 10.85 -5.92
C VAL A 27 -2.22 10.98 -4.40
N PHE A 28 -2.70 9.97 -3.68
CA PHE A 28 -2.72 9.97 -2.20
C PHE A 28 -1.31 10.02 -1.60
N TRP A 29 -0.34 9.41 -2.27
CA TRP A 29 1.05 9.43 -1.85
C TRP A 29 1.68 10.81 -2.04
N GLU A 30 1.37 11.51 -3.13
CA GLU A 30 1.91 12.83 -3.41
C GLU A 30 1.27 13.94 -2.56
N TYR A 31 -0.05 13.94 -2.43
CA TYR A 31 -0.79 15.05 -1.86
C TYR A 31 -1.22 14.83 -0.40
N GLY A 32 -1.25 13.58 0.07
CA GLY A 32 -1.86 13.23 1.36
C GLY A 32 -3.40 13.32 1.32
N PHE A 33 -4.07 12.81 2.36
CA PHE A 33 -5.53 12.70 2.34
C PHE A 33 -6.23 14.07 2.38
N SER A 34 -5.74 14.99 3.22
CA SER A 34 -6.40 16.28 3.47
C SER A 34 -6.42 17.19 2.24
N ARG A 35 -5.41 17.12 1.38
CA ARG A 35 -5.28 18.00 0.20
C ARG A 35 -5.97 17.48 -1.05
N ILE A 36 -6.46 16.23 -1.02
CA ILE A 36 -7.10 15.60 -2.18
C ILE A 36 -8.55 16.04 -2.35
N THR A 37 -8.86 16.39 -3.59
CA THR A 37 -10.21 16.71 -4.07
C THR A 37 -10.67 15.64 -5.06
N TYR A 38 -11.98 15.55 -5.27
CA TYR A 38 -12.51 14.66 -6.32
C TYR A 38 -12.00 15.05 -7.71
N ALA A 39 -11.77 16.33 -8.01
CA ALA A 39 -11.24 16.75 -9.29
C ALA A 39 -9.84 16.16 -9.59
N LEU A 40 -8.96 16.10 -8.59
CA LEU A 40 -7.65 15.43 -8.73
C LEU A 40 -7.79 13.93 -8.97
N LEU A 41 -8.73 13.29 -8.26
CA LEU A 41 -9.02 11.86 -8.45
C LEU A 41 -9.61 11.58 -9.83
N GLU A 42 -10.50 12.43 -10.32
CA GLU A 42 -11.06 12.31 -11.67
C GLU A 42 -9.97 12.44 -12.73
N GLN A 43 -9.10 13.44 -12.58
CA GLN A 43 -7.96 13.66 -13.49
C GLN A 43 -7.00 12.47 -13.50
N ALA A 44 -6.65 11.91 -12.34
CA ALA A 44 -5.70 10.82 -12.25
C ALA A 44 -6.30 9.49 -12.72
N THR A 45 -7.53 9.18 -12.32
CA THR A 45 -8.16 7.88 -12.60
C THR A 45 -8.82 7.82 -13.98
N GLY A 46 -9.27 8.96 -14.50
CA GLY A 46 -10.10 9.07 -15.70
C GLY A 46 -11.58 8.76 -15.46
N LEU A 47 -11.99 8.58 -14.20
CA LEU A 47 -13.37 8.30 -13.80
C LEU A 47 -14.04 9.58 -13.33
N HIS A 48 -15.35 9.71 -13.53
CA HIS A 48 -16.12 10.78 -12.90
C HIS A 48 -16.39 10.47 -11.42
N ARG A 49 -16.58 11.53 -10.62
CA ARG A 49 -16.84 11.47 -9.18
C ARG A 49 -17.98 10.52 -8.85
N GLN A 50 -19.06 10.54 -9.63
CA GLN A 50 -20.19 9.64 -9.41
C GLN A 50 -19.78 8.16 -9.51
N SER A 51 -18.92 7.79 -10.46
CA SER A 51 -18.39 6.43 -10.59
C SER A 51 -17.49 6.05 -9.43
N ILE A 52 -16.60 6.97 -9.01
CA ILE A 52 -15.72 6.77 -7.85
C ILE A 52 -16.56 6.58 -6.58
N VAL A 53 -17.55 7.43 -6.37
CA VAL A 53 -18.42 7.38 -5.18
C VAL A 53 -19.31 6.13 -5.20
N TYR A 54 -19.85 5.76 -6.36
CA TYR A 54 -20.62 4.53 -6.51
C TYR A 54 -19.80 3.28 -6.17
N ALA A 55 -18.53 3.26 -6.59
CA ALA A 55 -17.65 2.12 -6.43
C ALA A 55 -17.05 1.98 -5.02
N PHE A 56 -16.63 3.10 -4.43
CA PHE A 56 -15.83 3.11 -3.22
C PHE A 56 -16.55 3.75 -2.02
N GLY A 57 -17.72 4.37 -2.23
CA GLY A 57 -18.43 5.14 -1.21
C GLY A 57 -17.94 6.58 -1.16
N ASP A 58 -17.32 6.97 -0.05
CA ASP A 58 -16.80 8.34 0.12
C ASP A 58 -15.27 8.41 -0.05
N LYS A 59 -14.69 9.61 0.09
CA LYS A 59 -13.24 9.81 0.00
C LYS A 59 -12.49 8.98 1.04
N LYS A 60 -13.06 8.78 2.23
CA LYS A 60 -12.46 8.03 3.33
C LYS A 60 -12.42 6.54 3.02
N ALA A 61 -13.51 5.98 2.53
CA ALA A 61 -13.61 4.58 2.11
C ALA A 61 -12.73 4.29 0.89
N LEU A 62 -12.66 5.21 -0.08
CA LEU A 62 -11.67 5.16 -1.17
C LEU A 62 -10.24 5.13 -0.63
N PHE A 63 -9.89 6.04 0.28
CA PHE A 63 -8.53 6.09 0.81
C PHE A 63 -8.18 4.84 1.63
N GLN A 64 -9.13 4.28 2.38
CA GLN A 64 -8.94 3.00 3.04
C GLN A 64 -8.68 1.87 2.04
N ALA A 65 -9.37 1.86 0.89
CA ALA A 65 -9.12 0.91 -0.18
C ALA A 65 -7.73 1.11 -0.81
N VAL A 66 -7.28 2.36 -0.97
CA VAL A 66 -5.93 2.72 -1.43
C VAL A 66 -4.86 2.20 -0.46
N LEU A 67 -5.02 2.37 0.85
CA LEU A 67 -4.09 1.84 1.85
C LEU A 67 -4.00 0.31 1.79
N ARG A 68 -5.15 -0.38 1.62
CA ARG A 68 -5.18 -1.84 1.45
C ARG A 68 -4.51 -2.29 0.15
N HIS A 69 -4.73 -1.56 -0.95
CA HIS A 69 -4.06 -1.85 -2.22
C HIS A 69 -2.54 -1.64 -2.11
N TYR A 70 -2.11 -0.58 -1.43
CA TYR A 70 -0.70 -0.33 -1.12
C TYR A 70 -0.09 -1.48 -0.29
N ALA A 71 -0.79 -1.96 0.75
CA ALA A 71 -0.37 -3.14 1.51
C ALA A 71 -0.19 -4.36 0.60
N LYS A 72 -1.22 -4.71 -0.18
CA LYS A 72 -1.26 -5.89 -1.04
C LYS A 72 -0.21 -5.88 -2.15
N THR A 73 0.25 -4.71 -2.58
CA THR A 73 1.20 -4.58 -3.69
C THR A 73 2.61 -4.30 -3.22
N ARG A 74 2.81 -3.27 -2.39
CA ARG A 74 4.15 -2.80 -1.98
C ARG A 74 4.67 -3.55 -0.76
N VAL A 75 3.86 -3.66 0.28
CA VAL A 75 4.28 -4.37 1.51
C VAL A 75 4.39 -5.87 1.23
N GLN A 76 3.42 -6.46 0.53
CA GLN A 76 3.48 -7.87 0.16
C GLN A 76 4.69 -8.20 -0.71
N ALA A 77 5.02 -7.36 -1.71
CA ALA A 77 6.24 -7.59 -2.51
C ALA A 77 7.52 -7.56 -1.66
N ALA A 78 7.57 -6.73 -0.62
CA ALA A 78 8.70 -6.73 0.31
C ALA A 78 8.73 -8.02 1.15
N ILE A 79 7.58 -8.47 1.65
CA ILE A 79 7.46 -9.74 2.39
C ILE A 79 7.86 -10.93 1.50
N ASP A 80 7.41 -10.96 0.25
CA ASP A 80 7.70 -12.03 -0.69
C ASP A 80 9.20 -12.12 -1.00
N GLN A 81 9.84 -10.96 -1.19
CA GLN A 81 11.29 -10.90 -1.41
C GLN A 81 12.08 -11.33 -0.16
N LEU A 82 11.63 -11.03 1.06
CA LEU A 82 12.24 -11.54 2.29
C LEU A 82 12.13 -13.07 2.41
N LYS A 83 11.02 -13.63 1.94
CA LYS A 83 10.74 -15.08 1.94
C LYS A 83 11.29 -15.81 0.72
N ALA A 84 11.91 -15.11 -0.22
CA ALA A 84 12.46 -15.72 -1.41
C ALA A 84 13.54 -16.76 -1.05
N PRO A 85 13.64 -17.88 -1.79
CA PRO A 85 14.70 -18.86 -1.56
C PRO A 85 16.09 -18.25 -1.81
N GLY A 86 17.11 -18.78 -1.13
CA GLY A 86 18.49 -18.32 -1.25
C GLY A 86 19.01 -17.67 0.02
N SER A 87 19.97 -16.76 -0.15
CA SER A 87 20.64 -16.03 0.95
C SER A 87 19.69 -15.02 1.60
N PRO A 88 19.32 -15.20 2.89
CA PRO A 88 18.47 -14.25 3.60
C PRO A 88 19.10 -12.86 3.69
N LEU A 89 20.43 -12.76 3.86
CA LEU A 89 21.12 -11.48 3.89
C LEU A 89 21.02 -10.75 2.54
N THR A 90 21.12 -11.49 1.44
CA THR A 90 20.95 -10.92 0.08
C THR A 90 19.53 -10.42 -0.13
N ASN A 91 18.52 -11.19 0.29
CA ASN A 91 17.12 -10.78 0.20
C ASN A 91 16.83 -9.49 0.99
N ILE A 92 17.36 -9.38 2.21
CA ILE A 92 17.25 -8.18 3.04
C ILE A 92 17.89 -6.97 2.32
N ARG A 93 19.08 -7.13 1.75
CA ARG A 93 19.75 -6.04 1.01
C ARG A 93 18.93 -5.58 -0.20
N LEU A 94 18.38 -6.53 -0.97
CA LEU A 94 17.56 -6.21 -2.15
C LEU A 94 16.34 -5.35 -1.81
N ILE A 95 15.74 -5.54 -0.64
CA ILE A 95 14.66 -4.69 -0.14
C ILE A 95 15.13 -3.26 0.08
N PHE A 96 16.20 -3.06 0.85
CA PHE A 96 16.73 -1.73 1.14
C PHE A 96 17.19 -1.02 -0.13
N ASP A 97 17.83 -1.74 -1.06
CA ASP A 97 18.21 -1.20 -2.37
C ASP A 97 16.98 -0.78 -3.19
N SER A 98 15.91 -1.56 -3.14
CA SER A 98 14.64 -1.23 -3.82
C SER A 98 14.02 0.04 -3.26
N TRP A 99 13.91 0.14 -1.93
CA TRP A 99 13.38 1.33 -1.27
C TRP A 99 14.26 2.56 -1.49
N PHE A 100 15.58 2.42 -1.47
CA PHE A 100 16.50 3.51 -1.77
C PHE A 100 16.29 4.05 -3.20
N ARG A 101 16.15 3.16 -4.19
CA ARG A 101 15.83 3.56 -5.58
C ARG A 101 14.48 4.28 -5.67
N ASP A 102 13.47 3.82 -4.93
CA ASP A 102 12.15 4.44 -4.92
C ASP A 102 12.20 5.85 -4.32
N VAL A 103 12.92 6.05 -3.22
CA VAL A 103 13.15 7.37 -2.62
C VAL A 103 13.85 8.31 -3.62
N GLN A 104 14.86 7.84 -4.33
CA GLN A 104 15.55 8.67 -5.34
C GLN A 104 14.64 9.09 -6.50
N ARG A 105 13.70 8.22 -6.91
CA ARG A 105 12.75 8.53 -7.99
C ARG A 105 11.63 9.47 -7.58
N ARG A 106 11.19 9.40 -6.33
CA ARG A 106 10.00 10.13 -5.84
C ARG A 106 10.34 11.32 -4.92
N SER A 107 11.62 11.50 -4.60
CA SER A 107 12.41 12.54 -3.89
C SER A 107 11.83 13.29 -2.69
N THR A 108 10.52 13.37 -2.47
CA THR A 108 9.92 14.18 -1.39
C THR A 108 8.76 13.53 -0.65
N THR A 109 8.18 12.43 -1.14
CA THR A 109 6.89 11.93 -0.63
C THR A 109 6.99 10.78 0.37
N GLY A 110 8.19 10.36 0.80
CA GLY A 110 8.35 9.34 1.87
C GLY A 110 7.56 8.05 1.61
N CYS A 111 7.18 7.32 2.66
CA CYS A 111 6.29 6.14 2.57
C CYS A 111 4.84 6.56 2.84
N LEU A 112 3.88 6.10 2.02
CA LEU A 112 2.46 6.42 2.19
C LEU A 112 1.95 6.10 3.61
N PHE A 113 2.34 4.94 4.17
CA PHE A 113 1.95 4.55 5.52
C PHE A 113 2.53 5.45 6.59
N VAL A 114 3.79 5.87 6.46
CA VAL A 114 4.45 6.77 7.41
C VAL A 114 3.78 8.14 7.37
N ASN A 115 3.54 8.69 6.17
CA ASN A 115 2.85 9.97 6.03
C ASN A 115 1.43 9.93 6.60
N THR A 116 0.68 8.87 6.30
CA THR A 116 -0.69 8.69 6.81
C THR A 116 -0.70 8.58 8.34
N SER A 117 0.27 7.86 8.91
CA SER A 117 0.44 7.76 10.36
C SER A 117 0.81 9.10 10.99
N GLY A 118 1.63 9.91 10.32
CA GLY A 118 1.95 11.28 10.77
C GLY A 118 0.75 12.23 10.70
N GLU A 119 -0.11 12.09 9.68
CA GLU A 119 -1.29 12.93 9.46
C GLU A 119 -2.43 12.59 10.43
N PHE A 120 -2.70 11.31 10.68
CA PHE A 120 -3.87 10.87 11.46
C PHE A 120 -3.55 10.19 12.79
N GLY A 121 -2.35 9.66 12.97
CA GLY A 121 -2.00 8.81 14.11
C GLY A 121 -3.07 7.72 14.34
N ARG A 122 -3.66 7.73 15.54
CA ARG A 122 -4.77 6.84 15.91
C ARG A 122 -6.15 7.50 15.84
N ALA A 123 -6.23 8.76 15.41
CA ALA A 123 -7.50 9.49 15.29
C ALA A 123 -8.40 8.88 14.20
N GLU A 124 -7.82 8.15 13.25
CA GLU A 124 -8.54 7.39 12.24
C GLU A 124 -8.29 5.87 12.34
N PRO A 125 -9.07 5.14 13.17
CA PRO A 125 -8.85 3.73 13.46
C PRO A 125 -8.84 2.85 12.21
N ALA A 126 -9.67 3.18 11.21
CA ALA A 126 -9.77 2.42 9.97
C ALA A 126 -8.48 2.48 9.12
N PHE A 127 -7.72 3.57 9.21
CA PHE A 127 -6.42 3.71 8.53
C PHE A 127 -5.32 3.09 9.38
N ALA A 128 -5.31 3.40 10.69
CA ALA A 128 -4.35 2.87 11.64
C ALA A 128 -4.32 1.34 11.63
N GLN A 129 -5.49 0.70 11.63
CA GLN A 129 -5.58 -0.77 11.62
C GLN A 129 -4.89 -1.40 10.40
N VAL A 130 -5.10 -0.85 9.19
CA VAL A 130 -4.46 -1.38 7.97
C VAL A 130 -2.94 -1.21 8.06
N ILE A 131 -2.48 -0.04 8.50
CA ILE A 131 -1.05 0.27 8.63
C ILE A 131 -0.39 -0.61 9.68
N GLU A 132 -0.98 -0.74 10.87
CA GLU A 132 -0.45 -1.54 11.97
C GLU A 132 -0.37 -3.02 11.59
N GLN A 133 -1.43 -3.58 10.99
CA GLN A 133 -1.43 -4.97 10.53
C GLN A 133 -0.34 -5.25 9.49
N SER A 134 -0.24 -4.40 8.46
CA SER A 134 0.77 -4.58 7.41
C SER A 134 2.19 -4.35 7.93
N THR A 135 2.38 -3.42 8.85
CA THR A 135 3.69 -3.18 9.50
C THR A 135 4.11 -4.38 10.32
N GLN A 136 3.19 -4.95 11.11
CA GLN A 136 3.44 -6.15 11.91
C GLN A 136 3.83 -7.35 11.03
N GLN A 137 3.13 -7.57 9.92
CA GLN A 137 3.47 -8.63 8.96
C GLN A 137 4.85 -8.46 8.33
N LEU A 138 5.24 -7.21 8.03
CA LEU A 138 6.57 -6.91 7.50
C LEU A 138 7.66 -7.13 8.55
N ILE A 139 7.43 -6.74 9.81
CA ILE A 139 8.34 -6.98 10.92
C ILE A 139 8.57 -8.48 11.11
N GLU A 140 7.50 -9.28 11.17
CA GLU A 140 7.59 -10.73 11.30
C GLU A 140 8.38 -11.37 10.14
N ALA A 141 8.21 -10.87 8.91
CA ALA A 141 8.98 -11.34 7.77
C ALA A 141 10.49 -11.00 7.89
N PHE A 142 10.84 -9.81 8.40
CA PHE A 142 12.23 -9.46 8.68
C PHE A 142 12.82 -10.32 9.79
N GLU A 143 12.08 -10.53 10.89
CA GLU A 143 12.52 -11.39 12.00
C GLU A 143 12.83 -12.81 11.50
N GLN A 144 11.94 -13.39 10.69
CA GLN A 144 12.15 -14.70 10.07
C GLN A 144 13.36 -14.73 9.15
N ALA A 145 13.54 -13.71 8.30
CA ALA A 145 14.70 -13.62 7.41
C ALA A 145 16.02 -13.48 8.19
N ILE A 146 16.03 -12.70 9.27
CA ILE A 146 17.20 -12.52 10.14
C ILE A 146 17.54 -13.84 10.83
N GLN A 147 16.54 -14.52 11.43
CA GLN A 147 16.73 -15.82 12.07
C GLN A 147 17.25 -16.87 11.07
N ALA A 148 16.70 -16.91 9.85
CA ALA A 148 17.20 -17.79 8.80
C ALA A 148 18.66 -17.47 8.43
N GLY A 149 19.01 -16.20 8.31
CA GLY A 149 20.39 -15.77 8.04
C GLY A 149 21.35 -16.13 9.17
N GLN A 150 20.90 -16.09 10.43
CA GLN A 150 21.68 -16.55 11.58
C GLN A 150 21.91 -18.07 11.55
N CYS A 151 20.86 -18.85 11.26
CA CYS A 151 20.97 -20.31 11.11
C CYS A 151 21.91 -20.72 9.97
N GLN A 152 21.98 -19.91 8.90
CA GLN A 152 22.88 -20.12 7.76
C GLN A 152 24.28 -19.54 7.98
N GLY A 153 24.53 -18.85 9.10
CA GLY A 153 25.81 -18.22 9.40
C GLY A 153 26.11 -16.95 8.59
N GLU A 154 25.13 -16.42 7.86
CA GLU A 154 25.26 -15.17 7.09
C GLU A 154 25.14 -13.91 7.97
N ILE A 155 24.40 -14.02 9.08
CA ILE A 155 24.15 -12.93 10.03
C ILE A 155 24.64 -13.34 11.40
N VAL A 156 25.45 -12.52 12.05
CA VAL A 156 25.95 -12.79 13.40
C VAL A 156 24.81 -12.59 14.40
N SER A 157 24.60 -13.60 15.26
CA SER A 157 23.77 -13.43 16.46
C SER A 157 24.64 -12.84 17.57
N LEU A 158 24.33 -11.62 18.00
CA LEU A 158 24.94 -11.04 19.19
C LEU A 158 24.29 -11.72 20.41
N HIS A 159 25.09 -12.50 21.14
CA HIS A 159 24.71 -13.02 22.46
C HIS A 159 24.72 -11.90 23.50
#